data_AF-A0A355GY78-F1
#
_entry.id   AF-A0A355GY78-F1
#
_cell.length_a   1.000
_cell.length_b   1.000
_cell.length_c   1.000
_cell.angle_alpha   90.00
_cell.angle_beta   90.00
_cell.angle_gamma   90.00
#
_symmetry.space_group_name_H-M   'P 1'
#
loop_
_entity.id
_entity.type
_entity.pdbx_description
1 polymer ?
#
loop_
_entity_poly.entity_id
_entity_poly.type
_entity_poly.pdbx_seq_one_letter_code
_entity_poly.pdbx_strand_id
1 'polypeptide(L)' 'DFPVIFANAREGRASTDPAQIGPDLQILFETIKNRIPSPPGQPLAPLQLSVTMIDYDNY' A
#
# COMPACT_ATOMS: atom_id res chain seq x y z
N ASP A 1 -12.71 -11.08 1.09
CA ASP A 1 -11.39 -11.71 0.96
C ASP A 1 -10.27 -10.76 1.32
N PHE A 2 -9.33 -11.26 2.13
CA PHE A 2 -8.12 -10.55 2.54
C PHE A 2 -6.91 -11.30 1.96
N PRO A 3 -6.17 -10.71 1.00
CA PRO A 3 -5.02 -11.40 0.40
C PRO A 3 -3.86 -11.48 1.39
N VAL A 4 -3.21 -12.64 1.45
CA VAL A 4 -1.97 -12.84 2.21
C VAL A 4 -0.82 -12.93 1.22
N ILE A 5 0.20 -12.07 1.40
CA ILE A 5 1.41 -12.04 0.59
C ILE A 5 2.61 -12.29 1.49
N PHE A 6 3.41 -13.29 1.14
CA PHE A 6 4.68 -13.60 1.77
C PHE A 6 5.79 -12.82 1.05
N ALA A 7 6.70 -12.20 1.80
CA ALA A 7 7.77 -11.40 1.22
C ALA A 7 9.13 -11.67 1.89
N ASN A 8 10.18 -11.70 1.07
CA ASN A 8 11.57 -11.60 1.50
C ASN A 8 12.12 -10.23 1.08
N ALA A 9 12.20 -9.31 2.04
CA ALA A 9 12.65 -7.95 1.80
C ALA A 9 14.14 -7.86 1.41
N ARG A 10 14.98 -8.79 1.87
CA ARG A 10 16.41 -8.80 1.54
C ARG A 10 16.67 -9.14 0.08
N GLU A 11 15.89 -10.07 -0.45
CA GLU A 11 16.00 -10.49 -1.85
C GLU A 11 15.08 -9.72 -2.80
N GLY A 12 14.17 -8.90 -2.26
CA GLY A 12 13.20 -8.15 -3.05
C GLY A 12 12.20 -9.05 -3.77
N ARG A 13 11.66 -10.06 -3.06
CA ARG A 13 10.75 -11.07 -3.63
C ARG A 13 9.48 -11.23 -2.83
N ALA A 14 8.36 -11.49 -3.51
CA ALA A 14 7.07 -11.76 -2.87
C ALA A 14 6.27 -12.85 -3.61
N SER A 15 5.35 -13.50 -2.89
CA SER A 15 4.48 -14.55 -3.42
C SER A 15 3.19 -14.71 -2.62
N THR A 16 2.19 -15.34 -3.21
CA THR A 16 0.97 -15.81 -2.53
C THR A 16 1.16 -17.18 -1.88
N ASP A 17 2.23 -17.90 -2.22
CA ASP A 17 2.56 -19.22 -1.68
C ASP A 17 3.93 -19.17 -0.98
N PRO A 18 4.03 -19.56 0.31
CA PRO A 18 5.29 -19.55 1.04
C PRO A 18 6.30 -20.58 0.50
N ALA A 19 5.88 -21.64 -0.18
CA ALA A 19 6.76 -22.66 -0.75
C ALA A 19 7.35 -22.24 -2.11
N GLN A 20 6.72 -21.26 -2.78
CA GLN A 20 7.15 -20.79 -4.10
C GLN A 20 7.45 -19.30 -4.03
N ILE A 21 8.72 -18.95 -3.85
CA ILE A 21 9.12 -17.55 -3.83
C ILE A 21 9.05 -16.97 -5.25
N GLY A 22 8.29 -15.90 -5.42
CA GLY A 22 8.17 -15.22 -6.71
C GLY A 22 9.47 -14.54 -7.12
N PRO A 23 9.59 -14.12 -8.39
CA PRO A 23 10.83 -13.56 -8.92
C PRO A 23 11.15 -12.16 -8.35
N ASP A 24 10.13 -11.40 -7.95
CA ASP A 24 10.21 -10.00 -7.55
C ASP A 24 9.04 -9.59 -6.63
N LEU A 25 8.92 -8.28 -6.33
CA LEU A 25 7.85 -7.69 -5.51
C LEU A 25 6.60 -7.29 -6.30
N GLN A 26 6.50 -7.54 -7.62
CA GLN A 26 5.41 -7.02 -8.44
C GLN A 26 4.04 -7.46 -7.91
N ILE A 27 3.92 -8.70 -7.43
CA ILE A 27 2.67 -9.22 -6.87
C ILE A 27 2.20 -8.43 -5.64
N LEU A 28 3.10 -7.89 -4.82
CA LEU A 28 2.77 -7.07 -3.66
C LEU A 28 2.10 -5.75 -4.11
N PHE A 29 2.73 -5.05 -5.05
CA PHE A 29 2.23 -3.76 -5.54
C PHE A 29 0.93 -3.91 -6.34
N GLU A 30 0.84 -4.93 -7.19
CA GLU A 30 -0.40 -5.22 -7.92
C GLU A 30 -1.53 -5.58 -6.97
N THR A 31 -1.25 -6.34 -5.90
CA THR A 31 -2.26 -6.64 -4.88
C THR A 31 -2.76 -5.37 -4.20
N ILE A 32 -1.87 -4.45 -3.81
CA ILE A 32 -2.24 -3.16 -3.22
C ILE A 32 -3.11 -2.35 -4.18
N LYS A 33 -2.66 -2.16 -5.42
CA LYS A 33 -3.38 -1.39 -6.44
C LYS A 33 -4.77 -1.95 -6.73
N ASN A 34 -4.91 -3.27 -6.78
CA ASN A 34 -6.17 -3.92 -7.15
C ASN A 34 -7.13 -4.09 -5.96
N ARG A 35 -6.65 -3.99 -4.72
CA ARG A 35 -7.46 -4.24 -3.51
C ARG A 35 -7.75 -2.98 -2.71
N ILE A 36 -6.87 -1.98 -2.76
CA ILE A 36 -7.12 -0.70 -2.10
C ILE A 36 -7.87 0.20 -3.09
N PRO A 37 -9.13 0.56 -2.81
CA PRO A 37 -9.86 1.49 -3.67
C PRO A 37 -9.17 2.86 -3.65
N SER A 38 -9.30 3.60 -4.74
CA SER A 38 -8.83 4.98 -4.80
C SER A 38 -9.50 5.82 -3.72
N PRO A 39 -8.78 6.78 -3.12
CA PRO A 39 -9.37 7.65 -2.10
C PRO A 39 -10.55 8.43 -2.71
N PRO A 40 -11.70 8.50 -2.01
CA PRO A 40 -12.83 9.29 -2.48
C PRO A 40 -12.50 10.78 -2.39
N GLY A 41 -12.94 11.56 -3.37
CA GLY A 41 -12.73 13.00 -3.40
C GLY A 41 -13.32 13.66 -4.65
N GLN A 42 -13.57 14.97 -4.57
CA GLN A 42 -14.07 15.77 -5.68
C GLN A 42 -13.02 16.81 -6.08
N PRO A 43 -12.29 16.61 -7.20
CA PRO A 43 -11.19 17.51 -7.59
C PRO A 43 -11.59 18.96 -7.85
N LEU A 44 -12.87 19.20 -8.16
CA LEU A 44 -13.41 20.54 -8.47
C LEU A 44 -14.11 21.20 -7.27
N ALA A 45 -14.26 20.48 -6.15
CA ALA A 45 -14.84 21.06 -4.94
C ALA A 45 -13.82 21.92 -4.19
N PRO A 46 -14.26 22.80 -3.27
CA PRO A 46 -13.36 23.51 -2.37
C PRO A 46 -12.49 22.54 -1.55
N LEU A 47 -11.30 23.01 -1.14
CA LEU A 47 -10.34 22.22 -0.37
C LEU A 47 -10.98 21.65 0.91
N GLN A 48 -10.85 20.34 1.09
CA GLN A 48 -11.22 19.63 2.32
C GLN A 48 -10.01 18.85 2.83
N LEU A 49 -9.61 19.11 4.07
CA LEU A 49 -8.45 18.47 4.72
C LEU A 49 -8.80 18.15 6.19
N SER A 50 -8.47 16.94 6.65
CA SER A 50 -8.54 16.56 8.05
C SER A 50 -7.13 16.41 8.61
N VAL A 51 -6.81 17.17 9.66
CA VAL A 51 -5.53 17.06 10.35
C VAL A 51 -5.65 15.97 11.41
N THR A 52 -5.00 14.83 11.16
CA THR A 52 -5.08 13.64 12.03
C THR A 52 -3.83 13.38 12.84
N MET A 53 -2.66 13.79 12.34
CA MET A 53 -1.39 13.74 13.05
C MET A 53 -0.90 15.18 13.23
N ILE A 54 -0.84 15.62 14.48
CA ILE A 54 -0.31 16.92 14.85
C ILE A 54 1.01 16.65 15.55
N ASP A 55 2.08 17.13 14.95
CA ASP A 55 3.40 17.15 15.57
C ASP A 55 3.84 18.60 15.73
N TYR A 56 4.68 18.85 16.72
CA TYR A 56 5.17 20.18 17.03
C TYR A 56 6.67 20.25 16.74
N ASP A 57 7.08 21.25 15.96
CA ASP A 57 8.47 21.62 15.78
C ASP A 57 8.76 22.92 16.54
N ASN A 58 9.94 23.01 17.16
CA ASN A 58 10.38 24.19 17.94
C ASN A 58 10.95 25.31 17.06
N TYR A 59 11.00 25.12 15.74
CA TYR A 59 11.46 26.11 14.76
C TYR A 59 10.35 27.02 14.20
#